data_AF-A0A1B6G1I1-F1
#
_entry.id   AF-A0A1B6G1I1-F1
#
_cell.length_a   1.000
_cell.length_b   1.000
_cell.length_c   1.000
_cell.angle_alpha   90.00
_cell.angle_beta   90.00
_cell.angle_gamma   90.00
#
_symmetry.space_group_name_H-M   'P 1'
#
loop_
_entity.id
_entity.type
_entity.pdbx_description
1 polymer ?
#
loop_
_entity_poly.entity_id
_entity_poly.type
_entity_poly.pdbx_seq_one_letter_code
_entity_poly.pdbx_strand_id
1 'polypeptide(L)'
;MSYDHHDLLMKPRGTVLIMADSHGRDLGNLVQEVMAENVCAIVRPGAKLDSVIGDLRDFLKDFKHDDKLVVIGGTNNIQPTLDTTDVVEQIKDLLHKTEHIKIWVSTIPLRY
;
A
#
# COMPACT_ATOMS: atom_id res chain seq x y z
N MET A 1 12.53 46.16 -2.60
CA MET A 1 12.03 44.89 -3.15
C MET A 1 11.42 44.14 -1.99
N SER A 2 10.08 44.09 -1.98
CA SER A 2 9.27 43.42 -0.97
C SER A 2 9.38 41.92 -1.20
N TYR A 3 9.80 41.15 -0.20
CA TYR A 3 9.64 39.70 -0.22
C TYR A 3 8.18 39.40 0.14
N ASP A 4 7.40 39.03 -0.87
CA ASP A 4 5.99 38.71 -0.73
C ASP A 4 5.78 37.53 0.23
N HIS A 5 4.91 37.76 1.21
CA HIS A 5 4.36 36.83 2.18
C HIS A 5 3.47 35.76 1.55
N HIS A 6 4.03 34.89 0.71
CA HIS A 6 3.34 33.70 0.21
C HIS A 6 4.19 32.44 0.39
N ASP A 7 4.64 32.18 1.62
CA ASP A 7 4.64 30.79 2.10
C ASP A 7 3.18 30.38 2.27
N LEU A 8 2.57 30.05 1.12
CA LEU A 8 1.34 29.29 1.04
C LEU A 8 1.55 28.06 1.90
N LEU A 9 0.91 28.03 3.07
CA LEU A 9 0.66 26.87 3.91
C LEU A 9 0.76 25.60 3.06
N MET A 10 1.90 24.91 3.11
CA MET A 10 2.04 23.65 2.40
C MET A 10 0.93 22.76 2.94
N LYS A 11 -0.10 22.56 2.13
CA LYS A 11 -1.19 21.63 2.44
C LYS A 11 -0.48 20.33 2.84
N PRO A 12 -0.78 19.74 4.02
CA PRO A 12 -0.09 18.53 4.45
C PRO A 12 -0.18 17.52 3.30
N ARG A 13 0.97 17.19 2.73
CA ARG A 13 1.03 16.30 1.58
C ARG A 13 0.50 14.94 2.05
N GLY A 14 -0.40 14.35 1.26
CA GLY A 14 -0.99 13.05 1.57
C GLY A 14 0.09 12.00 1.85
N THR A 15 -0.30 10.93 2.50
CA THR A 15 0.58 9.81 2.84
C THR A 15 0.33 8.66 1.87
N VAL A 16 1.41 8.03 1.41
CA VAL A 16 1.36 6.78 0.66
C VAL A 16 1.82 5.66 1.59
N LEU A 17 0.92 4.75 1.93
CA LEU A 17 1.27 3.51 2.61
C LEU A 17 1.43 2.39 1.59
N ILE A 18 2.58 1.73 1.64
CA ILE A 18 2.90 0.54 0.84
C ILE A 18 2.95 -0.64 1.80
N MET A 19 2.06 -1.62 1.62
CA MET A 19 2.10 -2.89 2.35
C MET A 19 2.45 -3.99 1.36
N ALA A 20 3.56 -4.69 1.60
CA ALA A 20 4.08 -5.63 0.62
C ALA A 20 4.73 -6.89 1.19
N ASP A 21 4.81 -7.94 0.37
CA ASP A 21 5.72 -9.08 0.59
C ASP A 21 7.16 -8.74 0.16
N SER A 22 8.05 -9.74 0.02
CA SER A 22 9.46 -9.54 -0.39
C SER A 22 9.66 -8.74 -1.68
N HIS A 23 8.66 -8.67 -2.55
CA HIS A 23 8.73 -7.93 -3.81
C HIS A 23 8.56 -6.42 -3.66
N GLY A 24 8.08 -5.93 -2.50
CA GLY A 24 8.08 -4.50 -2.18
C GLY A 24 9.39 -3.98 -1.61
N ARG A 25 10.44 -4.81 -1.55
CA ARG A 25 11.77 -4.38 -1.08
C ARG A 25 12.25 -3.18 -1.90
N ASP A 26 12.74 -2.16 -1.21
CA ASP A 26 13.23 -0.89 -1.77
C ASP A 26 12.18 -0.03 -2.50
N LEU A 27 10.95 -0.51 -2.69
CA LEU A 27 9.89 0.26 -3.37
C LEU A 27 9.55 1.55 -2.62
N GLY A 28 9.56 1.53 -1.28
CA GLY A 28 9.34 2.74 -0.48
C GLY A 28 10.32 3.86 -0.81
N ASN A 29 11.61 3.53 -0.97
CA ASN A 29 12.65 4.51 -1.31
C ASN A 29 12.44 5.05 -2.74
N LEU A 30 12.20 4.15 -3.70
CA LEU A 30 11.96 4.52 -5.10
C LEU A 30 10.74 5.42 -5.27
N VAL A 31 9.65 5.12 -4.55
CA VAL A 31 8.44 5.95 -4.58
C VAL A 31 8.71 7.30 -3.91
N GLN A 32 9.47 7.33 -2.81
CA GLN A 32 9.82 8.57 -2.12
C GLN A 32 10.69 9.51 -2.97
N GLU A 33 11.52 8.97 -3.88
CA GLU A 33 12.35 9.77 -4.80
C GLU A 33 11.52 10.51 -5.87
N VAL A 34 10.35 9.98 -6.24
CA VAL A 34 9.52 10.51 -7.33
C VAL A 34 8.24 11.21 -6.85
N MET A 35 7.82 10.95 -5.61
CA MET A 35 6.61 11.53 -5.03
C MET A 35 6.95 12.63 -4.03
N ALA A 36 6.10 13.66 -3.99
CA ALA A 36 6.24 14.75 -3.02
C ALA A 36 5.59 14.38 -1.67
N GLU A 37 4.68 13.41 -1.68
CA GLU A 37 4.00 12.80 -0.55
C GLU A 37 4.94 12.11 0.44
N ASN A 38 4.47 11.93 1.68
CA ASN A 38 5.17 11.12 2.67
C ASN A 38 4.95 9.64 2.34
N VAL A 39 6.02 8.86 2.20
CA VAL A 39 5.92 7.43 1.90
C VAL A 39 6.26 6.60 3.13
N CYS A 40 5.38 5.68 3.48
CA CYS A 40 5.61 4.65 4.49
C CYS A 40 5.55 3.29 3.81
N ALA A 41 6.58 2.46 3.94
CA ALA A 41 6.60 1.12 3.36
C ALA A 41 6.81 0.07 4.45
N ILE A 42 5.91 -0.92 4.47
CA ILE A 42 5.92 -2.07 5.37
C ILE A 42 6.09 -3.31 4.52
N VAL A 43 7.28 -3.90 4.60
CA VAL A 43 7.67 -5.06 3.82
C VAL A 43 7.77 -6.27 4.74
N ARG A 44 7.02 -7.34 4.43
CA ARG A 44 6.99 -8.61 5.17
C ARG A 44 7.48 -9.73 4.25
N PRO A 45 8.80 -10.01 4.20
CA PRO A 45 9.35 -11.03 3.30
C PRO A 45 8.72 -12.41 3.53
N GLY A 46 8.35 -13.11 2.45
CA GLY A 46 7.73 -14.44 2.52
C GLY A 46 6.28 -14.47 3.04
N ALA A 47 5.68 -13.32 3.32
CA ALA A 47 4.30 -13.24 3.80
C ALA A 47 3.30 -13.60 2.71
N LYS A 48 2.22 -14.28 3.13
CA LYS A 48 0.97 -14.39 2.38
C LYS A 48 0.19 -13.08 2.46
N LEU A 49 -0.77 -12.88 1.56
CA LEU A 49 -1.57 -11.66 1.43
C LEU A 49 -2.27 -11.29 2.74
N ASP A 50 -2.88 -12.24 3.44
CA ASP A 50 -3.48 -12.06 4.77
C ASP A 50 -2.50 -11.44 5.78
N SER A 51 -1.26 -11.91 5.77
CA SER A 51 -0.18 -11.42 6.62
C SER A 51 0.33 -10.06 6.15
N VAL A 52 0.23 -9.74 4.86
CA VAL A 52 0.56 -8.40 4.33
C VAL A 52 -0.48 -7.37 4.79
N ILE A 53 -1.77 -7.72 4.77
CA ILE A 53 -2.88 -6.80 5.10
C ILE A 53 -3.42 -6.94 6.53
N GLY A 54 -2.86 -7.83 7.35
CA GLY A 54 -3.45 -8.21 8.65
C GLY A 54 -3.68 -7.03 9.61
N ASP A 55 -2.75 -6.08 9.63
CA ASP A 55 -2.80 -4.91 10.52
C ASP A 55 -3.33 -3.65 9.80
N LEU A 56 -3.87 -3.82 8.58
CA LEU A 56 -4.28 -2.71 7.72
C LEU A 56 -5.24 -1.75 8.43
N ARG A 57 -6.18 -2.29 9.21
CA ARG A 57 -7.16 -1.48 9.94
C ARG A 57 -6.50 -0.47 10.88
N ASP A 58 -5.41 -0.85 11.53
CA ASP A 58 -4.72 0.04 12.48
C ASP A 58 -3.99 1.16 11.75
N PHE A 59 -3.41 0.89 10.57
CA PHE A 59 -2.78 1.90 9.74
C PHE A 59 -3.77 2.86 9.07
N LEU A 60 -4.97 2.36 8.73
CA LEU A 60 -5.99 3.16 8.05
C LEU A 60 -6.83 4.05 8.98
N LYS A 61 -6.74 3.91 10.32
CA LYS A 61 -7.55 4.72 11.25
C LYS A 61 -7.35 6.23 11.07
N ASP A 62 -6.13 6.63 10.70
CA ASP A 62 -5.74 8.03 10.56
C ASP A 62 -5.73 8.49 9.10
N PHE A 63 -6.13 7.62 8.16
CA PHE A 63 -6.17 7.94 6.73
C PHE A 63 -7.23 8.99 6.42
N LYS A 64 -6.84 9.96 5.60
CA LYS A 64 -7.67 11.03 5.06
C LYS A 64 -7.89 10.79 3.56
N HIS A 65 -8.80 11.58 2.97
CA HIS A 65 -9.21 11.45 1.56
C HIS A 65 -8.05 11.45 0.55
N ASP A 66 -6.97 12.19 0.82
CA ASP A 66 -5.83 12.32 -0.10
C ASP A 66 -4.75 11.25 0.13
N ASP A 67 -4.92 10.40 1.15
CA ASP A 67 -4.00 9.30 1.46
C ASP A 67 -4.24 8.10 0.54
N LYS A 68 -3.18 7.35 0.28
CA LYS A 68 -3.15 6.28 -0.73
C LYS A 68 -2.62 5.00 -0.11
N LEU A 69 -3.24 3.87 -0.47
CA LEU A 69 -2.79 2.54 -0.10
C LEU A 69 -2.34 1.78 -1.34
N VAL A 70 -1.14 1.23 -1.27
CA VAL A 70 -0.58 0.31 -2.26
C VAL A 70 -0.39 -1.04 -1.59
N VAL A 71 -1.02 -2.08 -2.13
CA VAL A 71 -0.87 -3.46 -1.63
C VAL A 71 -0.20 -4.32 -2.69
N ILE A 72 0.91 -4.95 -2.32
CA ILE A 72 1.70 -5.83 -3.21
C ILE A 72 1.92 -7.17 -2.49
N GLY A 73 1.12 -8.17 -2.82
CA GLY A 73 1.23 -9.47 -2.18
C GLY A 73 0.46 -10.55 -2.92
N GLY A 74 0.53 -11.78 -2.40
CA GLY A 74 -0.16 -12.92 -2.97
C GLY A 74 0.74 -13.93 -3.67
N THR A 75 2.03 -13.62 -3.90
CA THR A 75 2.96 -14.59 -4.52
C THR A 75 3.12 -15.85 -3.69
N ASN A 76 3.21 -15.70 -2.37
CA ASN A 76 3.33 -16.82 -1.43
C ASN A 76 1.98 -17.50 -1.14
N ASN A 77 0.86 -16.98 -1.65
CA ASN A 77 -0.45 -17.65 -1.57
C ASN A 77 -0.62 -18.69 -2.68
N ILE A 78 0.04 -18.49 -3.82
CA ILE A 78 -0.03 -19.41 -4.96
C ILE A 78 0.94 -20.57 -4.70
N GLN A 79 0.48 -21.56 -3.92
CA GLN A 79 1.04 -22.91 -3.96
C GLN A 79 0.19 -23.78 -4.89
N PRO A 80 0.78 -24.77 -5.60
CA PRO A 80 0.04 -25.64 -6.53
C PRO A 80 -1.17 -26.36 -5.94
N THR A 81 -1.28 -26.40 -4.61
CA THR A 81 -2.29 -27.14 -3.85
C THR A 81 -3.32 -26.24 -3.14
N LEU A 82 -3.23 -24.91 -3.28
CA LEU A 82 -4.09 -23.98 -2.56
C LEU A 82 -5.22 -23.46 -3.45
N ASP A 83 -6.43 -23.54 -2.90
CA ASP A 83 -7.66 -23.03 -3.50
C ASP A 83 -7.56 -21.51 -3.66
N THR A 84 -7.65 -21.02 -4.90
CA THR A 84 -7.53 -19.59 -5.21
C THR A 84 -8.71 -18.76 -4.69
N THR A 85 -9.77 -19.44 -4.25
CA THR A 85 -10.97 -18.83 -3.65
C THR A 85 -10.62 -17.99 -2.41
N ASP A 86 -9.63 -18.41 -1.62
CA ASP A 86 -9.21 -17.68 -0.41
C ASP A 86 -8.59 -16.31 -0.72
N VAL A 87 -7.87 -16.19 -1.84
CA VAL A 87 -7.26 -14.92 -2.26
C VAL A 87 -8.33 -13.93 -2.72
N VAL A 88 -9.36 -14.41 -3.40
CA VAL A 88 -10.48 -13.58 -3.86
C VAL A 88 -11.25 -13.02 -2.68
N GLU A 89 -11.55 -13.83 -1.66
CA GLU A 89 -12.22 -13.36 -0.45
C GLU A 89 -11.37 -12.35 0.33
N GLN A 90 -10.05 -12.54 0.40
CA GLN A 90 -9.13 -11.56 1.01
C GLN A 90 -9.12 -10.22 0.26
N ILE A 91 -9.18 -10.24 -1.07
CA ILE A 91 -9.28 -9.02 -1.87
C ILE A 91 -10.64 -8.34 -1.64
N LYS A 92 -11.74 -9.10 -1.54
CA LYS A 92 -13.07 -8.52 -1.23
C LYS A 92 -13.08 -7.84 0.14
N ASP A 93 -12.53 -8.49 1.15
CA ASP A 93 -12.41 -7.93 2.50
C ASP A 93 -11.51 -6.69 2.52
N LEU A 94 -10.42 -6.69 1.75
CA LEU A 94 -9.59 -5.50 1.53
C LEU A 94 -10.43 -4.36 0.96
N LEU A 95 -11.12 -4.58 -0.17
CA LEU A 95 -11.92 -3.57 -0.85
C LEU A 95 -12.96 -2.93 0.10
N HIS A 96 -13.70 -3.74 0.86
CA HIS A 96 -14.67 -3.26 1.85
C HIS A 96 -14.04 -2.40 2.96
N LYS A 97 -12.84 -2.74 3.44
CA LYS A 97 -12.14 -1.94 4.47
C LYS A 97 -11.61 -0.60 3.95
N THR A 98 -11.57 -0.44 2.62
CA THR A 98 -10.85 0.64 1.93
C THR A 98 -11.75 1.49 1.02
N GLU A 99 -13.07 1.44 1.19
CA GLU A 99 -14.05 2.15 0.33
C GLU A 99 -13.86 3.67 0.26
N HIS A 100 -13.13 4.26 1.21
CA HIS A 100 -12.88 5.69 1.35
C HIS A 100 -11.50 6.14 0.83
N ILE A 101 -10.67 5.22 0.32
CA ILE A 101 -9.29 5.48 -0.11
C ILE A 101 -9.04 5.00 -1.54
N LYS A 102 -8.06 5.60 -2.22
CA LYS A 102 -7.61 5.11 -3.52
C LYS A 102 -6.68 3.92 -3.31
N ILE A 103 -7.03 2.78 -3.92
CA ILE A 103 -6.29 1.53 -3.81
C ILE A 103 -5.65 1.20 -5.14
N TRP A 104 -4.38 0.82 -5.11
CA TRP A 104 -3.69 0.22 -6.23
C TRP A 104 -3.34 -1.22 -5.87
N VAL A 105 -3.93 -2.17 -6.59
CA VAL A 105 -3.69 -3.61 -6.43
C VAL A 105 -2.88 -4.09 -7.62
N SER A 106 -1.76 -4.76 -7.36
CA SER A 106 -0.94 -5.36 -8.41
C SER A 106 -0.65 -6.81 -8.06
N THR A 107 -0.86 -7.69 -9.04
CA THR A 107 -0.38 -9.07 -8.99
C THR A 107 1.09 -9.09 -9.38
N ILE A 108 1.84 -10.01 -8.80
CA ILE A 108 3.24 -10.22 -9.14
C ILE A 108 3.29 -11.42 -10.10
N PRO A 109 4.06 -11.36 -11.20
CA PRO A 109 4.13 -12.44 -12.16
C PRO A 109 4.52 -13.77 -11.51
N LEU A 110 3.86 -14.85 -11.96
CA LEU A 110 4.16 -16.22 -11.55
C LEU A 110 5.66 -16.49 -11.72
N ARG A 111 6.35 -16.95 -10.66
CA ARG A 111 7.72 -17.44 -10.77
C ARG A 111 7.67 -18.85 -11.39
N TYR A 112 8.39 -19.03 -12.50
CA TYR A 112 8.60 -20.32 -13.17
C TYR A 112 9.48 -21.25 -12.34
#